data_AF-A0A8T3XYX8-F1
#
_entry.id   AF-A0A8T3XYX8-F1
#
_cell.length_a   1.000
_cell.length_b   1.000
_cell.length_c   1.000
_cell.angle_alpha   90.00
_cell.angle_beta   90.00
_cell.angle_gamma   90.00
#
_symmetry.space_group_name_H-M   'P 1'
#
loop_
_entity.id
_entity.type
_entity.pdbx_description
1 polymer ?
#
loop_
_entity_poly.entity_id
_entity_poly.type
_entity_poly.pdbx_seq_one_letter_code
_entity_poly.pdbx_strand_id
1 'polypeptide(L)'
;MTRKLSDIAKDAKIMEEECGINADAVLNKLTQELGEFNDAVQKLRGIYSKSAGSKEHVEEETGDLIFNFISVLYELGINPDNLPLYAENTLKKFQERKELYKRK
;
A
#
# COMPACT_ATOMS: atom_id res chain seq x y z
N MET A 1 12.02 -2.54 -19.18
CA MET A 1 11.97 -3.73 -18.31
C MET A 1 11.46 -3.24 -16.97
N THR A 2 10.34 -3.76 -16.47
CA THR A 2 9.76 -3.31 -15.19
C THR A 2 10.64 -3.81 -14.05
N ARG A 3 11.00 -2.93 -13.11
CA ARG A 3 11.78 -3.28 -11.92
C ARG A 3 10.97 -4.24 -11.02
N LYS A 4 11.65 -5.12 -10.29
CA LYS A 4 11.01 -5.93 -9.24
C LYS A 4 10.69 -5.05 -8.04
N LEU A 5 9.67 -5.43 -7.26
CA LEU A 5 9.33 -4.72 -6.03
C LEU A 5 10.44 -4.86 -5.00
N SER A 6 11.10 -6.03 -4.97
CA SER A 6 12.26 -6.25 -4.10
C SER A 6 13.41 -5.27 -4.38
N ASP A 7 13.63 -4.92 -5.64
CA ASP A 7 14.71 -4.01 -6.03
C ASP A 7 14.38 -2.57 -5.62
N ILE A 8 13.11 -2.19 -5.70
CA ILE A 8 12.65 -0.86 -5.26
C ILE A 8 12.73 -0.76 -3.74
N ALA A 9 12.24 -1.76 -3.01
CA ALA A 9 12.28 -1.78 -1.55
C ALA A 9 13.72 -1.82 -1.01
N LYS A 10 14.64 -2.47 -1.72
CA LYS A 10 16.07 -2.43 -1.38
C LYS A 10 16.65 -1.03 -1.51
N ASP A 11 16.37 -0.32 -2.61
CA ASP A 11 16.82 1.06 -2.78
C ASP A 11 16.21 1.98 -1.73
N ALA A 12 14.91 1.81 -1.44
CA ALA A 12 14.20 2.54 -0.39
C ALA A 12 14.89 2.35 0.96
N LYS A 13 15.19 1.10 1.34
CA LYS A 13 15.89 0.78 2.58
C LYS A 13 17.23 1.48 2.72
N ILE A 14 18.01 1.54 1.64
CA ILE A 14 19.30 2.26 1.64
C ILE A 14 19.07 3.75 1.92
N MET A 15 18.12 4.38 1.24
CA MET A 15 17.81 5.80 1.45
C MET A 15 17.24 6.07 2.85
N GLU A 16 16.38 5.20 3.36
CA GLU A 16 15.82 5.26 4.70
C GLU A 16 16.94 5.20 5.76
N GLU A 17 17.90 4.28 5.60
CA GLU A 17 19.08 4.17 6.47
C GLU A 17 19.97 5.42 6.41
N GLU A 18 20.24 5.94 5.21
CA GLU A 18 20.99 7.19 5.01
C GLU A 18 20.31 8.40 5.70
N CYS A 19 18.98 8.41 5.75
CA CYS A 19 18.18 9.43 6.40
C CYS A 19 17.98 9.20 7.92
N GLY A 20 18.46 8.07 8.47
CA GLY A 20 18.22 7.70 9.87
C GLY A 20 16.75 7.33 10.16
N ILE A 21 16.00 6.93 9.14
CA ILE A 21 14.62 6.43 9.26
C ILE A 21 14.67 4.97 9.69
N ASN A 22 13.94 4.63 10.75
CA ASN A 22 13.86 3.27 11.27
C ASN A 22 12.53 2.59 10.88
N ALA A 23 12.42 1.28 11.11
CA ALA A 23 11.23 0.51 10.76
C ALA A 23 9.92 1.07 11.37
N ASP A 24 9.98 1.62 12.58
CA ASP A 24 8.81 2.26 13.22
C ASP A 24 8.38 3.52 12.46
N ALA A 25 9.34 4.32 11.99
CA ALA A 25 9.05 5.49 11.16
C ALA A 25 8.48 5.10 9.80
N VAL A 26 8.98 4.04 9.16
CA VAL A 26 8.42 3.49 7.90
C VAL A 26 6.97 3.03 8.12
N LEU A 27 6.69 2.31 9.22
CA LEU A 27 5.34 1.87 9.56
C LEU A 27 4.39 3.04 9.86
N ASN A 28 4.88 4.08 10.52
CA ASN A 28 4.12 5.31 10.74
C ASN A 28 3.81 6.02 9.41
N LYS A 29 4.78 6.07 8.48
CA LYS A 29 4.56 6.67 7.16
C LYS A 29 3.52 5.90 6.35
N LEU A 30 3.52 4.57 6.41
CA LEU A 30 2.44 3.74 5.82
C LEU A 30 1.04 4.15 6.33
N THR A 31 0.93 4.49 7.61
CA THR A 31 -0.34 4.95 8.21
C THR A 31 -0.73 6.34 7.70
N GLN A 32 0.25 7.23 7.49
CA GLN A 32 0.03 8.54 6.89
C GLN A 32 -0.48 8.41 5.46
N GLU A 33 0.17 7.59 4.62
CA GLU A 33 -0.24 7.43 3.21
C GLU A 33 -1.63 6.81 3.08
N LEU A 34 -2.02 5.94 4.03
CA LEU A 34 -3.39 5.42 4.06
C LEU A 34 -4.41 6.53 4.32
N GLY A 35 -4.05 7.51 5.15
CA GLY A 35 -4.85 8.70 5.41
C GLY A 35 -4.98 9.60 4.18
N GLU A 36 -3.84 9.88 3.52
CA GLU A 36 -3.75 10.71 2.31
C GLU A 36 -4.51 10.07 1.14
N PHE A 37 -4.33 8.76 0.90
CA PHE A 37 -5.12 7.98 -0.06
C PHE A 37 -6.63 8.08 0.20
N ASN A 38 -7.06 7.89 1.46
CA ASN A 38 -8.47 7.99 1.80
C ASN A 38 -9.02 9.41 1.56
N ASP A 39 -8.25 10.46 1.90
CA ASP A 39 -8.64 11.84 1.63
C ASP A 39 -8.76 12.12 0.12
N ALA A 40 -7.81 11.65 -0.69
CA ALA A 40 -7.86 11.75 -2.15
C ALA A 40 -9.11 11.06 -2.73
N VAL A 41 -9.45 9.85 -2.25
CA VAL A 41 -10.67 9.13 -2.65
C VAL A 41 -11.94 9.89 -2.25
N GLN A 42 -11.98 10.48 -1.06
CA GLN A 42 -13.12 11.27 -0.59
C GLN A 42 -13.33 12.53 -1.43
N LYS A 43 -12.24 13.25 -1.72
CA LYS A 43 -12.21 14.39 -2.64
C LYS A 43 -12.67 14.01 -4.05
N LEU A 44 -12.21 12.88 -4.59
CA LEU A 44 -12.62 12.39 -5.92
C LEU A 44 -14.13 12.08 -5.97
N ARG A 45 -14.68 11.49 -4.90
CA ARG A 45 -16.11 11.15 -4.82
C ARG A 45 -17.01 12.33 -4.46
N GLY A 46 -16.42 13.49 -4.12
CA GLY A 46 -17.16 14.65 -3.64
C GLY A 46 -17.85 14.43 -2.29
N ILE A 47 -17.36 13.49 -1.48
CA ILE A 47 -17.93 13.17 -0.16
C ILE A 47 -17.01 13.76 0.91
N TYR A 48 -17.58 14.46 1.90
CA TYR A 48 -16.86 15.06 3.03
C TYR A 48 -15.75 16.07 2.68
N SER A 49 -15.63 16.48 1.40
CA SER A 49 -14.66 17.48 0.94
C SER A 49 -15.34 18.68 0.29
N LYS A 50 -14.75 19.87 0.52
CA LYS A 50 -15.12 21.12 -0.18
C LYS A 50 -14.30 21.34 -1.47
N SER A 51 -13.24 20.56 -1.67
CA SER A 51 -12.41 20.60 -2.88
C SER A 51 -12.68 19.39 -3.76
N ALA A 52 -12.63 19.60 -5.08
CA ALA A 52 -12.70 18.52 -6.06
C ALA A 52 -11.35 17.79 -6.13
N GLY A 53 -11.38 16.47 -6.03
CA GLY A 53 -10.22 15.60 -6.29
C GLY A 53 -10.14 15.16 -7.74
N SER A 54 -9.02 14.54 -8.12
CA SER A 54 -8.81 13.97 -9.44
C SER A 54 -8.34 12.51 -9.35
N LYS A 55 -8.45 11.78 -10.46
CA LYS A 55 -8.00 10.39 -10.53
C LYS A 55 -6.49 10.30 -10.43
N GLU A 56 -5.79 11.28 -10.99
CA GLU A 56 -4.34 11.40 -10.98
C GLU A 56 -3.82 11.53 -9.54
N HIS A 57 -4.49 12.32 -8.70
CA HIS A 57 -4.11 12.44 -7.29
C HIS A 57 -4.37 11.14 -6.53
N VAL A 58 -5.44 10.39 -6.83
CA VAL A 58 -5.63 9.06 -6.24
C VAL A 58 -4.54 8.08 -6.67
N GLU A 59 -4.08 8.16 -7.93
CA GLU A 59 -2.98 7.33 -8.43
C GLU A 59 -1.64 7.66 -7.76
N GLU A 60 -1.36 8.93 -7.50
CA GLU A 60 -0.21 9.41 -6.73
C GLU A 60 -0.20 8.80 -5.32
N GLU A 61 -1.28 9.00 -4.56
CA GLU A 61 -1.39 8.46 -3.19
C GLU A 61 -1.41 6.92 -3.15
N THR A 62 -1.91 6.28 -4.21
CA THR A 62 -1.81 4.82 -4.35
C THR A 62 -0.35 4.38 -4.49
N GLY A 63 0.45 5.14 -5.24
CA GLY A 63 1.88 4.91 -5.41
C GLY A 63 2.61 4.99 -4.07
N ASP A 64 2.37 6.04 -3.30
CA ASP A 64 3.00 6.26 -1.99
C ASP A 64 2.59 5.17 -0.99
N LEU A 65 1.32 4.78 -0.99
CA LEU A 65 0.83 3.67 -0.17
C LEU A 65 1.52 2.34 -0.53
N ILE A 66 1.65 2.02 -1.82
CA ILE A 66 2.34 0.81 -2.29
C ILE A 66 3.82 0.86 -1.91
N PHE A 67 4.48 2.00 -2.09
CA PHE A 67 5.90 2.20 -1.77
C PHE A 67 6.18 1.92 -0.30
N ASN A 68 5.45 2.57 0.59
CA ASN A 68 5.63 2.37 2.03
C ASN A 68 5.27 0.93 2.46
N PHE A 69 4.26 0.32 1.82
CA PHE A 69 3.90 -1.05 2.11
C PHE A 69 5.01 -2.04 1.75
N ILE A 70 5.65 -1.89 0.57
CA ILE A 70 6.77 -2.76 0.19
C ILE A 70 8.03 -2.51 1.04
N SER A 71 8.28 -1.27 1.48
CA SER A 71 9.36 -0.97 2.45
C SER A 71 9.13 -1.72 3.76
N VAL A 72 7.91 -1.68 4.33
CA VAL A 72 7.58 -2.43 5.56
C VAL A 72 7.77 -3.94 5.35
N LEU A 73 7.32 -4.51 4.23
CA LEU A 73 7.51 -5.93 3.96
C LEU A 73 9.00 -6.30 3.94
N TYR A 74 9.82 -5.48 3.29
CA TYR A 74 11.25 -5.70 3.20
C TYR A 74 11.95 -5.61 4.56
N GLU A 75 11.59 -4.62 5.39
CA GLU A 75 12.06 -4.50 6.79
C GLU A 75 11.72 -5.75 7.62
N LEU A 76 10.57 -6.37 7.38
CA LEU A 76 10.13 -7.60 8.05
C LEU A 76 10.74 -8.88 7.44
N GLY A 77 11.61 -8.78 6.45
CA GLY A 77 12.21 -9.93 5.75
C GLY A 77 11.23 -10.67 4.84
N ILE A 78 10.12 -10.03 4.46
CA ILE A 78 9.12 -10.58 3.54
C ILE A 78 9.44 -10.08 2.13
N ASN A 79 9.63 -10.99 1.18
CA ASN A 79 9.86 -10.58 -0.21
C ASN A 79 8.59 -9.97 -0.83
N PRO A 80 8.58 -8.67 -1.19
CA PRO A 80 7.40 -8.01 -1.76
C PRO A 80 7.02 -8.54 -3.15
N ASP A 81 7.93 -9.19 -3.88
CA ASP A 81 7.60 -9.84 -5.16
C ASP A 81 6.57 -10.97 -5.00
N ASN A 82 6.38 -11.49 -3.78
CA ASN A 82 5.38 -12.52 -3.47
C ASN A 82 3.96 -11.95 -3.27
N LEU A 83 3.75 -10.63 -3.37
CA LEU A 83 2.42 -10.03 -3.18
C LEU A 83 1.31 -10.63 -4.05
N PRO A 84 1.52 -10.89 -5.36
CA PRO A 84 0.51 -11.56 -6.18
C PRO A 84 0.10 -12.92 -5.61
N LEU A 85 1.07 -13.72 -5.14
CA LEU A 85 0.81 -15.02 -4.51
C LEU A 85 -0.02 -14.87 -3.22
N TYR A 86 0.28 -13.87 -2.38
CA TYR A 86 -0.48 -13.61 -1.17
C TYR A 86 -1.92 -13.17 -1.47
N ALA A 87 -2.11 -12.37 -2.51
CA ALA A 87 -3.42 -11.97 -2.99
C ALA A 87 -4.22 -13.17 -3.52
N GLU A 88 -3.61 -14.04 -4.34
CA GLU A 88 -4.22 -15.28 -4.85
C GLU A 88 -4.66 -16.21 -3.72
N ASN A 89 -3.79 -16.45 -2.73
CA ASN A 89 -4.10 -17.26 -1.56
C ASN A 89 -5.28 -16.69 -0.76
N THR A 90 -5.36 -15.36 -0.64
CA THR A 90 -6.46 -14.68 0.04
C THR A 90 -7.76 -14.78 -0.75
N LEU A 91 -7.70 -14.61 -2.07
CA LEU A 91 -8.85 -14.76 -2.96
C LEU A 91 -9.43 -16.18 -2.89
N LYS A 92 -8.58 -17.21 -2.91
CA LYS A 92 -9.00 -18.61 -2.76
C LYS A 92 -9.75 -18.83 -1.44
N LYS A 93 -9.20 -18.36 -0.31
CA LYS A 93 -9.86 -18.42 1.00
C LYS A 93 -11.21 -17.69 1.00
N PHE A 94 -11.30 -16.55 0.32
CA PHE A 94 -12.54 -15.81 0.19
C PHE A 94 -13.59 -16.57 -0.62
N GLN A 95 -13.21 -17.21 -1.72
CA GLN A 95 -14.08 -18.05 -2.54
C GLN A 95 -14.64 -19.25 -1.78
N GLU A 96 -13.80 -19.93 -0.99
CA GLU A 96 -14.20 -21.04 -0.11
C GLU A 96 -15.22 -20.59 0.95
N ARG A 97 -15.12 -19.35 1.40
CA ARG A 97 -15.97 -18.76 2.45
C ARG A 97 -17.13 -17.91 1.93
N LYS A 98 -17.28 -17.76 0.61
CA LYS A 98 -18.26 -16.82 -0.01
C LYS A 98 -19.69 -17.04 0.48
N GLU A 99 -20.07 -18.29 0.72
CA GLU A 99 -21.42 -18.65 1.17
C GLU A 99 -21.68 -18.26 2.64
N LEU A 100 -20.64 -18.07 3.47
CA LEU A 100 -20.80 -17.53 4.82
C LEU A 100 -21.23 -16.06 4.80
N TYR A 101 -20.78 -15.30 3.78
CA TYR A 101 -21.09 -13.88 3.65
C TYR A 101 -22.47 -13.61 3.04
N LYS A 102 -23.09 -14.60 2.38
CA LYS A 102 -24.45 -14.51 1.83
C LYS A 102 -25.55 -14.80 2.86
N ARG A 103 -25.21 -15.33 4.04
CA ARG A 103 -26.18 -15.65 5.11
C ARG A 103 -26.56 -14.43 5.96
N LYS A 104 -26.48 -13.22 5.40
CA LYS A 104 -26.90 -11.98 6.06
C LYS A 104 -28.25 -11.52 5.52
#